data_AF-A0A8T7MBY7-F1
#
_entry.id   AF-A0A8T7MBY7-F1
#
_cell.length_a   1.000
_cell.length_b   1.000
_cell.length_c   1.000
_cell.angle_alpha   90.00
_cell.angle_beta   90.00
_cell.angle_gamma   90.00
#
_symmetry.space_group_name_H-M   'P 1'
#
loop_
_entity.id
_entity.type
_entity.pdbx_description
1 polymer ?
#
loop_
_entity_poly.entity_id
_entity_poly.type
_entity_poly.pdbx_seq_one_letter_code
_entity_poly.pdbx_strand_id
1 'polypeptide(L)' 'MYSSKAEEIFGNVVKRHRQQLKLSQEKLAESADLHRTYISQIERGLKSPSLKALLQIANALNTKAHLLLQEMESELYEPN' A
#
# COMPACT_ATOMS: atom_id res chain seq x y z
N MET A 1 8.37 15.90 8.68
CA MET A 1 8.01 14.75 9.53
C MET A 1 8.09 13.55 8.61
N TYR A 2 9.26 12.92 8.57
CA TYR A 2 9.61 11.92 7.58
C TYR A 2 8.97 10.57 7.92
N SER A 3 8.71 9.79 6.87
CA SER A 3 8.20 8.42 6.89
C SER A 3 8.83 7.61 8.01
N SER A 4 8.02 6.92 8.82
CA SER A 4 8.55 5.83 9.62
C SER A 4 8.91 4.66 8.69
N LYS A 5 9.78 3.77 9.19
CA LYS A 5 10.17 2.55 8.49
C LYS A 5 8.96 1.70 8.07
N ALA A 6 7.89 1.73 8.87
CA ALA A 6 6.66 1.00 8.59
C ALA A 6 5.92 1.54 7.36
N GLU A 7 5.83 2.87 7.16
CA GLU A 7 5.18 3.41 5.96
C GLU A 7 5.97 3.12 4.68
N GLU A 8 7.31 3.14 4.73
CA GLU A 8 8.15 2.74 3.59
C GLU A 8 7.91 1.29 3.19
N ILE A 9 7.92 0.38 4.16
CA ILE A 9 7.70 -1.05 3.93
C ILE A 9 6.27 -1.28 3.40
N PHE A 10 5.25 -0.71 4.05
CA PHE A 10 3.88 -0.84 3.60
C PHE A 10 3.68 -0.31 2.17
N GLY A 11 4.28 0.85 1.86
CA GLY A 11 4.27 1.42 0.52
C GLY A 11 4.87 0.48 -0.52
N ASN A 12 5.96 -0.20 -0.19
CA ASN A 12 6.59 -1.22 -1.05
C ASN A 12 5.71 -2.46 -1.23
N VAL A 13 5.06 -2.95 -0.16
CA VAL A 13 4.09 -4.07 -0.23
C VAL A 13 2.96 -3.72 -1.22
N VAL A 14 2.31 -2.57 -1.04
CA VAL A 14 1.23 -2.09 -1.93
C VAL A 14 1.72 -1.99 -3.38
N LYS A 15 2.92 -1.42 -3.60
CA LYS A 15 3.52 -1.27 -4.91
C LYS A 15 3.78 -2.62 -5.59
N ARG A 16 4.27 -3.63 -4.85
CA ARG A 16 4.53 -4.98 -5.39
C ARG A 16 3.23 -5.65 -5.84
N HIS A 17 2.20 -5.66 -4.98
CA HIS A 17 0.89 -6.22 -5.33
C HIS A 17 0.28 -5.51 -6.55
N ARG A 18 0.37 -4.17 -6.61
CA ARG A 18 -0.08 -3.39 -7.78
C ARG A 18 0.64 -3.82 -9.06
N GLN A 19 1.96 -3.97 -9.01
CA GLN A 19 2.78 -4.35 -10.16
C GLN A 19 2.54 -5.80 -10.61
N GLN A 20 2.27 -6.73 -9.68
CA GLN A 20 1.89 -8.11 -10.00
C GLN A 20 0.58 -8.15 -10.80
N LEU A 21 -0.37 -7.26 -10.48
CA LEU A 21 -1.61 -7.06 -11.23
C LEU A 21 -1.46 -6.19 -12.49
N LYS A 22 -0.23 -5.73 -12.80
CA LYS A 22 0.09 -4.86 -13.95
C LYS A 22 -0.72 -3.55 -13.97
N LEU A 23 -1.12 -3.06 -12.80
CA LEU A 23 -1.90 -1.81 -12.69
C LEU A 23 -0.97 -0.60 -12.65
N SER A 24 -1.36 0.50 -13.28
CA SER A 24 -0.76 1.81 -13.03
C SER A 24 -1.24 2.37 -11.68
N GLN A 25 -0.54 3.37 -11.13
CA GLN A 25 -1.03 4.07 -9.94
C GLN A 25 -2.39 4.72 -10.16
N GLU A 26 -2.64 5.24 -11.37
CA GLU A 26 -3.95 5.80 -11.75
C GLU A 26 -5.03 4.72 -11.69
N LYS A 27 -4.75 3.52 -12.22
CA LYS A 27 -5.73 2.43 -12.25
C LYS A 27 -6.03 1.86 -10.86
N LEU A 28 -5.02 1.76 -9.99
CA LEU A 28 -5.23 1.39 -8.60
C LEU A 28 -6.07 2.45 -7.87
N ALA A 29 -5.77 3.73 -8.10
CA ALA A 29 -6.49 4.83 -7.47
C ALA A 29 -7.98 4.85 -7.86
N GLU A 30 -8.26 4.72 -9.16
CA GLU A 30 -9.62 4.60 -9.70
C GLU A 30 -10.37 3.42 -9.07
N SER A 31 -9.74 2.24 -9.03
CA SER A 31 -10.37 1.02 -8.52
C SER A 31 -10.58 1.06 -6.99
N ALA A 32 -9.75 1.82 -6.28
CA ALA A 32 -9.85 2.01 -4.84
C ALA A 32 -10.77 3.20 -4.45
N ASP A 33 -11.30 3.96 -5.40
CA ASP A 33 -12.00 5.23 -5.15
C ASP A 33 -11.13 6.19 -4.29
N LEU A 34 -9.89 6.38 -4.74
CA LEU A 34 -8.87 7.24 -4.12
C LEU A 34 -8.20 8.12 -5.18
N HIS A 35 -7.56 9.21 -4.74
CA HIS A 35 -6.82 10.08 -5.65
C HIS A 35 -5.46 9.48 -6.01
N ARG A 36 -5.02 9.55 -7.27
CA ARG A 36 -3.70 8.99 -7.69
C ARG A 36 -2.55 9.55 -6.87
N THR A 37 -2.57 10.83 -6.55
CA THR A 37 -1.53 11.47 -5.73
C THR A 37 -1.43 10.85 -4.33
N TYR A 38 -2.56 10.40 -3.77
CA TYR A 38 -2.58 9.71 -2.49
C TYR A 38 -1.97 8.31 -2.59
N ILE A 39 -2.32 7.53 -3.62
CA ILE A 39 -1.65 6.24 -3.90
C ILE A 39 -0.13 6.42 -4.09
N SER A 40 0.29 7.45 -4.84
CA SER A 40 1.72 7.75 -5.00
C SER A 40 2.41 8.14 -3.68
N GLN A 41 1.71 8.80 -2.76
CA GLN A 41 2.26 9.13 -1.44
C GLN A 41 2.39 7.88 -0.58
N ILE A 42 1.39 6.99 -0.58
CA ILE A 42 1.41 5.69 0.12
C ILE A 42 2.60 4.86 -0.36
N GLU A 43 2.75 4.66 -1.68
CA GLU A 43 3.82 3.82 -2.27
C GLU A 43 5.23 4.37 -2.03
N ARG A 44 5.35 5.62 -1.59
CA ARG A 44 6.62 6.28 -1.26
C ARG A 44 6.83 6.42 0.25
N GLY A 45 5.96 5.85 1.08
CA GLY A 45 5.98 5.99 2.54
C GLY A 45 5.64 7.40 3.05
N LEU A 46 5.20 8.32 2.19
CA LEU A 46 4.94 9.72 2.59
C LEU A 46 3.64 9.90 3.37
N LYS A 47 2.78 8.88 3.39
CA LYS A 47 1.50 8.86 4.10
C LYS A 47 1.23 7.47 4.66
N SER A 48 0.62 7.45 5.85
CA SER A 48 -0.04 6.27 6.39
C SER A 48 -1.52 6.25 5.94
N PRO A 49 -2.04 5.12 5.43
CA PRO A 49 -3.44 5.01 5.07
C PRO A 49 -4.34 5.03 6.31
N SER A 50 -5.55 5.62 6.18
CA SER A 50 -6.60 5.34 7.15
C SER A 50 -7.07 3.89 7.03
N LEU A 51 -7.76 3.35 8.05
CA LEU A 51 -8.34 2.02 7.97
C LEU A 51 -9.28 1.87 6.75
N LYS A 52 -10.06 2.91 6.44
CA LYS A 52 -10.93 2.93 5.26
C LYS A 52 -10.11 2.82 3.96
N ALA A 53 -9.05 3.62 3.83
CA ALA A 53 -8.18 3.59 2.66
C ALA A 53 -7.46 2.24 2.51
N LEU A 54 -7.01 1.64 3.62
CA LEU A 54 -6.41 0.31 3.63
C LEU A 54 -7.38 -0.75 3.06
N LEU A 55 -8.63 -0.74 3.50
CA LEU A 55 -9.66 -1.66 3.00
C LEU A 55 -9.96 -1.44 1.51
N GLN A 56 -10.04 -0.18 1.08
CA GLN A 56 -10.22 0.20 -0.33
C GLN A 56 -9.05 -0.29 -1.20
N ILE A 57 -7.81 -0.05 -0.77
CA ILE A 57 -6.60 -0.49 -1.48
C ILE A 57 -6.56 -2.02 -1.55
N ALA A 58 -6.82 -2.72 -0.45
CA ALA A 58 -6.82 -4.18 -0.43
C ALA A 58 -7.86 -4.76 -1.40
N ASN A 59 -9.08 -4.21 -1.40
CA ASN A 59 -10.13 -4.61 -2.33
C ASN A 59 -9.72 -4.37 -3.79
N ALA A 60 -9.15 -3.21 -4.10
CA ALA A 60 -8.68 -2.87 -5.45
C ALA A 60 -7.50 -3.74 -5.92
N LEU A 61 -6.70 -4.25 -4.97
CA LEU A 61 -5.63 -5.22 -5.21
C LEU A 61 -6.10 -6.69 -5.17
N ASN A 62 -7.42 -6.93 -5.11
CA ASN A 62 -8.01 -8.27 -5.03
C ASN A 62 -7.39 -9.13 -3.90
N THR A 63 -7.17 -8.52 -2.73
CA THR A 63 -6.58 -9.17 -1.56
C THR A 63 -7.26 -8.71 -0.27
N LYS A 64 -6.89 -9.32 0.86
CA LYS A 64 -7.38 -8.95 2.19
C LYS A 64 -6.37 -8.01 2.86
N ALA A 65 -6.88 -6.98 3.55
CA ALA A 65 -6.03 -6.01 4.23
C ALA A 65 -5.04 -6.64 5.22
N HIS A 66 -5.45 -7.69 5.94
CA HIS A 66 -4.57 -8.38 6.89
C HIS A 66 -3.38 -9.08 6.21
N LEU A 67 -3.49 -9.48 4.93
CA LEU A 67 -2.38 -10.09 4.20
C LEU A 67 -1.31 -9.04 3.85
N LEU A 68 -1.74 -7.82 3.48
CA LEU A 68 -0.83 -6.70 3.25
C LEU A 68 -0.10 -6.30 4.55
N LEU A 69 -0.82 -6.27 5.68
CA LEU A 69 -0.23 -5.99 6.98
C LEU A 69 0.71 -7.11 7.45
N GLN A 70 0.33 -8.37 7.26
CA GLN A 70 1.18 -9.51 7.60
C GLN A 70 2.50 -9.47 6.84
N GLU A 71 2.48 -9.19 5.52
CA GLU A 71 3.70 -9.06 4.70
C GLU A 71 4.56 -7.88 5.16
N MET A 72 3.93 -6.74 5.51
CA MET A 72 4.61 -5.59 6.08
C MET A 72 5.28 -5.92 7.43
N GLU A 73 4.57 -6.60 8.34
CA GLU A 73 5.09 -6.99 9.65
C GLU A 73 6.26 -7.98 9.53
N SER A 74 6.16 -8.97 8.64
CA SER A 74 7.26 -9.89 8.35
C SER A 74 8.52 -9.12 7.92
N GLU A 75 8.41 -8.15 7.02
CA GLU A 75 9.55 -7.32 6.60
C GLU A 75 10.05 -6.34 7.67
N LEU A 76 9.17 -5.92 8.58
CA LEU A 76 9.51 -4.98 9.64
C LEU A 76 10.27 -5.67 10.78
N TYR A 77 9.91 -6.91 11.11
CA TYR A 77 10.45 -7.64 12.27
C TYR A 77 11.45 -8.74 11.93
N GLU A 78 11.55 -9.14 10.65
CA GLU A 78 12.65 -9.98 10.15
C GLU A 78 13.58 -9.15 9.27
N PRO A 79 14.41 -8.26 9.85
CA PRO A 79 15.45 -7.59 9.06
C PRO A 79 16.44 -8.64 8.57
N ASN A 80 16.64 -8.72 7.25
CA ASN A 80 17.76 -9.42 6.62
C ASN A 80 19.11 -8.97 7.20
#